data_AF-A0A3M2UEM6-F1
#
_entry.id   AF-A0A3M2UEM6-F1
#
_cell.length_a   1.000
_cell.length_b   1.000
_cell.length_c   1.000
_cell.angle_alpha   90.00
_cell.angle_beta   90.00
_cell.angle_gamma   90.00
#
_symmetry.space_group_name_H-M   'P 1'
#
loop_
_entity.id
_entity.type
_entity.pdbx_description
1 polymer ?
#
loop_
_entity_poly.entity_id
_entity_poly.type
_entity_poly.pdbx_seq_one_letter_code
_entity_poly.pdbx_strand_id
1 'polypeptide(L)' 'MLKNQLKDPSLLVDRAYVDGQWISADDGATLAISDPAT' A
#
# COMPACT_ATOMS: atom_id res chain seq x y z
N MET A 1 -4.34 13.29 3.30
CA MET A 1 -4.14 11.90 2.86
C MET A 1 -2.86 11.36 3.49
N LEU A 2 -2.86 10.14 4.03
CA LEU A 2 -1.76 9.55 4.82
C LEU A 2 -0.39 9.60 4.11
N LYS A 3 -0.35 9.37 2.79
CA LYS A 3 0.87 9.47 1.96
C LYS A 3 1.59 10.82 2.10
N ASN A 4 0.86 11.92 2.27
CA ASN A 4 1.43 13.27 2.32
C ASN A 4 2.08 13.61 3.67
N GLN A 5 1.98 12.72 4.68
CA GLN A 5 2.62 12.92 5.98
C GLN A 5 4.06 12.36 6.03
N LEU A 6 4.44 11.54 5.05
CA LEU A 6 5.79 10.99 4.95
C LEU A 6 6.73 11.98 4.27
N LYS A 7 8.00 12.00 4.70
CA LYS A 7 9.07 12.75 3.99
C LYS A 7 9.24 12.26 2.55
N ASP A 8 9.06 10.96 2.34
CA ASP A 8 8.98 10.32 1.04
C ASP A 8 7.64 9.57 0.92
N PRO A 9 6.65 10.14 0.22
CA PRO A 9 5.34 9.51 0.01
C PRO A 9 5.38 8.20 -0.79
N SER A 10 6.46 7.92 -1.53
CA SER A 10 6.58 6.70 -2.34
C SER A 10 6.75 5.44 -1.48
N LEU A 11 7.16 5.59 -0.22
CA LEU A 11 7.37 4.49 0.71
C LEU A 11 6.06 3.84 1.19
N LEU A 12 4.90 4.51 1.06
CA LEU A 12 3.61 3.91 1.34
C LEU A 12 3.06 3.23 0.07
N VAL A 13 3.38 1.95 -0.08
CA VAL A 13 2.98 1.11 -1.22
C VAL A 13 1.82 0.19 -0.82
N ASP A 14 0.84 0.06 -1.71
CA ASP A 14 -0.42 -0.70 -1.55
C ASP A 14 -0.44 -1.97 -2.43
N ARG A 15 0.74 -2.44 -2.84
CA ARG A 15 0.96 -3.60 -3.72
C ARG A 15 1.92 -4.57 -3.06
N ALA A 16 1.90 -5.83 -3.49
CA ALA A 16 2.85 -6.84 -3.03
C ALA A 16 4.16 -6.74 -3.84
N TYR A 17 5.30 -7.00 -3.19
CA TYR A 17 6.59 -7.10 -3.88
C TYR A 17 6.94 -8.57 -4.14
N VAL A 18 6.88 -9.00 -5.40
CA VAL A 18 7.09 -10.39 -5.83
C VAL A 18 7.96 -10.39 -7.07
N ASP A 19 9.00 -11.22 -7.08
CA ASP A 19 9.96 -11.35 -8.21
C ASP A 19 10.52 -10.01 -8.73
N GLY A 20 10.87 -9.12 -7.81
CA GLY A 20 11.43 -7.81 -8.15
C GLY A 20 10.41 -6.77 -8.61
N GLN A 21 9.11 -7.08 -8.60
CA GLN A 21 8.04 -6.22 -9.12
C GLN A 21 6.95 -5.92 -8.08
N TRP A 22 6.35 -4.74 -8.20
CA TRP A 22 5.16 -4.36 -7.45
C TRP A 22 3.90 -4.78 -8.20
N ILE A 23 3.16 -5.75 -7.66
CA ILE A 23 1.99 -6.35 -8.31
C ILE A 23 0.71 -6.21 -7.49
N SER A 24 -0.43 -6.22 -8.19
CA SER A 24 -1.77 -6.39 -7.60
C SER A 24 -2.18 -7.86 -7.65
N ALA A 25 -3.20 -8.24 -6.89
CA ALA A 25 -3.80 -9.58 -7.02
C ALA A 25 -4.42 -9.77 -8.41
N ASP A 26 -4.37 -10.99 -8.93
CA ASP A 26 -4.90 -11.33 -10.26
C ASP A 26 -6.41 -11.09 -10.38
N ASP A 27 -7.14 -11.26 -9.28
CA ASP A 27 -8.59 -11.01 -9.17
C ASP A 27 -8.92 -9.58 -8.68
N GLY A 28 -7.91 -8.76 -8.44
CA GLY A 28 -8.06 -7.41 -7.90
C GLY A 28 -8.48 -7.36 -6.42
N ALA A 29 -8.46 -8.49 -5.69
CA ALA A 29 -8.78 -8.50 -4.27
C ALA A 29 -7.80 -7.63 -3.45
N THR A 30 -8.32 -6.94 -2.44
CA THR A 30 -7.54 -6.07 -1.55
C THR A 30 -7.95 -6.24 -0.10
N LEU A 31 -7.08 -5.81 0.82
CA LEU A 31 -7.35 -5.78 2.26
C LEU A 31 -7.33 -4.33 2.73
N ALA A 32 -8.43 -3.88 3.31
CA ALA A 32 -8.48 -2.57 3.95
C ALA A 32 -7.68 -2.59 5.26
N ILE A 33 -6.77 -1.62 5.41
CA ILE A 33 -6.03 -1.38 6.65
C ILE A 33 -6.53 -0.07 7.25
N SER A 34 -7.05 -0.13 8.48
CA SER A 34 -7.56 1.01 9.23
C SER A 34 -6.64 1.33 10.41
N ASP A 35 -6.48 2.62 10.70
CA ASP A 35 -5.82 3.08 11.92
C ASP A 35 -6.74 2.82 13.12
N PRO A 36 -6.33 2.02 14.12
CA PRO A 36 -7.18 1.71 15.28
C PRO A 36 -7.44 2.93 16.19
N ALA A 37 -6.73 4.04 16.01
CA ALA A 37 -6.90 5.26 16.81
C ALA A 37 -8.00 6.21 16.29
N THR A 38 -8.60 5.94 15.13
CA THR A 38 -9.63 6.79 14.50
C THR A 38 -10.83 6.01 14.00
#